data_AF-A0A6J4QLT2-F1
#
_entry.id   AF-A0A6J4QLT2-F1
#
_cell.length_a   1.000
_cell.length_b   1.000
_cell.length_c   1.000
_cell.angle_alpha   90.00
_cell.angle_beta   90.00
_cell.angle_gamma   90.00
#
_symmetry.space_group_name_H-M   'P 1'
#
loop_
_entity.id
_entity.type
_entity.pdbx_description
1 polymer ?
#
loop_
_entity_poly.entity_id
_entity_poly.type
_entity_poly.pdbx_seq_one_letter_code
_entity_poly.pdbx_strand_id
1 'polypeptide(L)' 'MDGAYVSLDRTARMLGVGKRAVRGMAARGELEARREGVTGRPAVSLASVERALSRRRRPEAAPGGRPVFS' A
#
# COMPACT_ATOMS: atom_id res chain seq x y z
N MET A 1 -0.05 -16.28 10.88
CA MET A 1 -0.17 -15.48 9.64
C MET A 1 1.23 -15.28 9.11
N ASP A 2 1.64 -16.09 8.15
CA ASP A 2 2.90 -15.89 7.41
C ASP A 2 2.76 -14.63 6.57
N GLY A 3 3.18 -13.49 7.13
CA GLY A 3 3.21 -12.23 6.41
C GLY A 3 4.18 -12.36 5.24
N ALA A 4 3.66 -12.56 4.04
CA ALA A 4 4.48 -12.58 2.84
C ALA A 4 5.01 -11.16 2.59
N TYR A 5 6.33 -10.97 2.74
CA TYR A 5 6.98 -9.72 2.35
C TYR A 5 7.39 -9.82 0.88
N VAL A 6 7.15 -8.74 0.14
CA VAL A 6 7.43 -8.65 -1.29
C VAL A 6 8.41 -7.51 -1.56
N SER A 7 9.23 -7.67 -2.60
CA SER A 7 10.22 -6.67 -2.97
C SER A 7 9.56 -5.35 -3.43
N LEU A 8 10.27 -4.23 -3.30
CA LEU A 8 9.80 -2.94 -3.79
C LEU A 8 9.41 -2.94 -5.28
N ASP A 9 10.08 -3.76 -6.10
CA ASP A 9 9.75 -3.89 -7.53
C ASP A 9 8.37 -4.52 -7.73
N ARG A 10 8.10 -5.61 -7.00
CA ARG A 10 6.80 -6.29 -7.06
C ARG A 10 5.69 -5.39 -6.51
N THR A 11 5.93 -4.69 -5.40
CA THR A 11 4.99 -3.72 -4.83
C THR A 11 4.68 -2.57 -5.80
N ALA A 12 5.71 -2.05 -6.49
CA ALA A 12 5.55 -1.01 -7.50
C ALA A 12 4.60 -1.45 -8.63
N ARG A 13 4.78 -2.68 -9.13
CA ARG A 13 3.89 -3.26 -10.16
C ARG A 13 2.46 -3.45 -9.64
N MET A 14 2.29 -3.94 -8.40
CA MET A 14 0.98 -4.16 -7.80
C MET A 14 0.20 -2.86 -7.58
N LEU A 15 0.89 -1.80 -7.18
CA LEU A 15 0.30 -0.49 -6.92
C LEU A 15 0.19 0.38 -8.17
N GLY A 16 0.79 -0.02 -9.30
CA GLY A 16 0.87 0.78 -10.52
C GLY A 16 1.67 2.07 -10.34
N VAL A 17 2.68 2.07 -9.46
CA VAL A 17 3.49 3.26 -9.14
C VAL A 17 4.98 2.99 -9.25
N GLY A 18 5.81 4.03 -9.35
CA GLY A 18 7.26 3.87 -9.37
C GLY A 18 7.86 3.46 -8.01
N LYS A 19 9.04 2.82 -8.03
CA LYS A 19 9.79 2.40 -6.82
C LYS A 19 10.04 3.55 -5.82
N ARG A 20 10.26 4.76 -6.33
CA ARG A 20 10.43 5.97 -5.50
C ARG A 20 9.17 6.29 -4.69
N ALA A 21 7.99 6.16 -5.31
CA ALA A 21 6.72 6.34 -4.61
C ALA A 21 6.52 5.28 -3.54
N VAL A 22 6.86 4.01 -3.81
CA VAL A 22 6.81 2.93 -2.81
C VAL A 22 7.73 3.23 -1.62
N ARG A 23 8.95 3.71 -1.85
CA ARG A 23 9.84 4.15 -0.77
C ARG A 23 9.25 5.32 0.03
N GLY A 24 8.63 6.29 -0.63
CA GLY A 24 7.94 7.39 0.04
C GLY A 24 6.80 6.92 0.93
N MET A 25 5.96 6.00 0.42
CA MET A 25 4.85 5.41 1.18
C MET A 25 5.36 4.63 2.40
N ALA A 26 6.43 3.84 2.24
CA ALA A 26 7.06 3.15 3.36
C ALA A 26 7.66 4.13 4.39
N ALA A 27 8.34 5.19 3.94
CA ALA A 27 8.93 6.21 4.83
C ALA A 27 7.86 7.00 5.60
N ARG A 28 6.67 7.17 5.03
CA ARG A 28 5.51 7.81 5.66
C ARG A 28 4.70 6.88 6.57
N GLY A 29 5.07 5.59 6.64
CA GLY A 29 4.31 4.58 7.40
C GLY A 29 3.00 4.15 6.73
N GLU A 30 2.76 4.52 5.47
CA GLU A 30 1.59 4.07 4.70
C GLU A 30 1.70 2.60 4.30
N LEU A 31 2.93 2.10 4.17
CA LEU A 31 3.25 0.71 3.89
C LEU A 31 4.16 0.15 4.98
N GLU A 32 3.80 -1.00 5.53
CA GLU A 32 4.63 -1.73 6.48
C GLU A 32 5.82 -2.34 5.73
N ALA A 33 7.00 -1.75 5.92
CA ALA A 33 8.23 -2.21 5.31
C ALA A 33 9.21 -2.72 6.37
N ARG A 34 9.90 -3.81 6.06
CA ARG A 34 11.03 -4.31 6.84
C ARG A 34 12.25 -4.47 5.95
N ARG A 35 13.43 -4.54 6.54
CA ARG A 35 14.64 -4.98 5.84
C ARG A 35 14.75 -6.49 6.01
N GLU A 36 14.76 -7.22 4.89
CA GLU A 36 14.97 -8.67 4.93
C GLU A 36 16.45 -9.03 4.76
N GLY A 37 16.94 -9.85 5.69
CA GLY A 37 18.26 -10.47 5.68
C GLY A 37 19.45 -9.51 5.93
N VAL A 38 20.64 -10.10 5.92
CA VAL A 38 21.94 -9.42 6.15
C VAL A 38 22.21 -8.32 5.10
N THR A 39 21.62 -8.45 3.90
CA THR A 39 21.78 -7.47 2.81
C THR A 39 20.93 -6.21 2.98
N GLY A 40 20.01 -6.17 3.96
CA GLY A 40 19.23 -4.99 4.27
C GLY A 40 18.27 -4.55 3.17
N ARG A 41 17.87 -5.46 2.27
CA ARG A 41 16.99 -5.13 1.14
C ARG A 41 15.58 -4.78 1.66
N PRO A 42 15.01 -3.64 1.26
CA PRO A 42 13.68 -3.25 1.69
C PRO A 42 12.62 -4.16 1.06
N ALA A 43 11.79 -4.76 1.91
CA ALA A 43 10.65 -5.58 1.55
C ALA A 43 9.41 -5.02 2.24
N VAL A 44 8.25 -5.16 1.59
CA VAL A 44 6.97 -4.59 2.04
C VAL A 44 5.98 -5.72 2.29
N SER A 45 5.26 -5.63 3.40
CA SER A 45 4.20 -6.59 3.76
C SER A 45 3.09 -6.57 2.72
N LEU A 46 2.79 -7.73 2.13
CA LEU A 46 1.72 -7.88 1.15
C LEU A 46 0.36 -7.43 1.71
N ALA A 47 0.07 -7.75 2.98
CA ALA A 47 -1.17 -7.36 3.66
C ALA A 47 -1.30 -5.84 3.81
N SER A 48 -0.19 -5.12 3.93
CA SER A 48 -0.19 -3.66 3.96
C SER A 48 -0.46 -3.07 2.56
N VAL A 49 0.13 -3.67 1.52
CA VAL A 49 -0.12 -3.31 0.11
C VAL A 49 -1.59 -3.51 -0.27
N GLU A 50 -2.20 -4.64 0.12
CA GLU A 50 -3.61 -4.93 -0.13
C GLU A 50 -4.54 -3.95 0.59
N ARG A 51 -4.22 -3.57 1.84
CA ARG A 51 -4.94 -2.51 2.56
C ARG A 51 -4.84 -1.17 1.84
N ALA A 52 -3.65 -0.80 1.34
CA ALA A 52 -3.46 0.42 0.57
C ALA A 52 -4.26 0.42 -0.75
N LEU A 53 -4.29 -0.70 -1.46
CA LEU A 53 -5.12 -0.88 -2.66
C LEU A 53 -6.61 -0.76 -2.36
N SER A 54 -7.06 -1.35 -1.24
CA SER A 54 -8.45 -1.30 -0.80
C SER A 54 -8.89 0.12 -0.45
N ARG A 55 -8.02 0.90 0.20
CA ARG A 55 -8.26 2.34 0.48
C ARG A 55 -8.35 3.17 -0.80
N ARG A 56 -7.54 2.87 -1.82
CA ARG A 56 -7.62 3.57 -3.12
C ARG A 56 -8.89 3.21 -3.92
N ARG A 57 -9.33 1.96 -3.82
CA ARG A 57 -10.54 1.47 -4.50
C ARG A 57 -11.83 1.89 -3.83
N ARG A 58 -11.78 2.22 -2.54
CA ARG A 58 -12.91 2.79 -1.81
C ARG A 58 -12.73 4.31 -1.82
N PRO A 59 -13.21 5.04 -2.85
CA PRO A 59 -13.50 6.44 -2.60
C PRO A 59 -14.45 6.41 -1.40
N GLU A 60 -14.12 7.23 -0.41
CA GLU A 60 -14.95 7.51 0.73
C GLU A 60 -16.39 7.63 0.22
N ALA A 61 -17.23 6.64 0.54
CA ALA A 61 -18.66 6.84 0.49
C ALA A 61 -18.90 7.90 1.56
N ALA A 62 -18.90 9.16 1.13
CA ALA A 62 -19.08 10.31 1.99
C ALA A 62 -20.32 10.04 2.86
N PRO A 63 -20.21 10.06 4.21
CA PRO A 63 -21.37 9.97 5.07
C PRO A 63 -22.13 11.29 4.96
N GLY A 64 -22.94 11.47 3.91
CA GLY A 64 -23.64 12.74 3.71
C GLY A 64 -24.36 12.96 2.39
N GLY A 65 -24.39 12.00 1.47
CA GLY A 65 -25.19 12.11 0.26
C GLY A 65 -26.68 11.95 0.57
N ARG A 66 -27.36 12.99 1.07
CA ARG A 66 -28.83 13.06 0.93
C ARG A 66 -29.11 13.13 -0.57
N PRO A 67 -29.84 12.17 -1.15
CA PRO A 67 -30.32 12.35 -2.52
C PRO A 67 -31.35 13.48 -2.48
N VAL A 68 -31.00 14.62 -3.07
CA VAL A 68 -31.98 15.65 -3.39
C VAL A 68 -32.68 15.17 -4.65
N PHE A 69 -33.77 14.43 -4.47
CA PHE A 69 -34.73 14.23 -5.55
C PHE A 69 -35.45 15.58 -5.73
N SER A 70 -35.27 16.17 -6.91
CA SER A 70 -36.02 17.34 -7.38
C SER A 70 -37.49 16.99 -7.61
#